data_AF-A0A4R9B544-F1
#
_entry.id   AF-A0A4R9B544-F1
#
_cell.length_a   1.000
_cell.length_b   1.000
_cell.length_c   1.000
_cell.angle_alpha   90.00
_cell.angle_beta   90.00
_cell.angle_gamma   90.00
#
_symmetry.space_group_name_H-M   'P 1'
#
loop_
_entity.id
_entity.type
_entity.pdbx_description
1 polymer ?
#
loop_
_entity_poly.entity_id
_entity_poly.type
_entity_poly.pdbx_seq_one_letter_code
_entity_poly.pdbx_strand_id
1 'polypeptide(L)' 'MTMPSERAVTERKLTHSTFELEREYRAPVAKVFQAFADPAIKAKWFDGPEPWRLIGSALDIREGGREFNEG' A
#
# COMPACT_ATOMS: atom_id res chain seq x y z
N MET A 1 -28.44 -27.92 -29.59
CA MET A 1 -27.25 -27.29 -30.17
C MET A 1 -27.03 -26.01 -29.39
N THR A 2 -26.20 -26.07 -28.34
CA THR A 2 -26.00 -24.95 -27.38
C THR A 2 -24.52 -24.61 -27.40
N MET A 3 -24.21 -23.37 -27.78
CA MET A 3 -22.85 -22.83 -27.91
C MET A 3 -22.16 -22.77 -26.54
N PRO A 4 -20.87 -23.11 -26.42
CA PRO A 4 -20.12 -22.87 -25.18
C PRO A 4 -19.93 -21.37 -24.98
N SER A 5 -20.09 -20.92 -23.73
CA SER A 5 -19.76 -19.56 -23.29
C SER A 5 -18.25 -19.32 -23.48
N GLU A 6 -17.91 -18.48 -24.45
CA GLU A 6 -16.55 -17.99 -24.65
C GLU A 6 -16.23 -16.98 -23.55
N ARG A 7 -15.31 -17.35 -22.65
CA ARG A 7 -14.74 -16.39 -21.70
C ARG A 7 -13.83 -15.45 -22.49
N ALA A 8 -14.26 -14.21 -22.69
CA ALA A 8 -13.38 -13.18 -23.23
C ALA A 8 -12.15 -13.04 -22.32
N VAL A 9 -10.98 -13.39 -22.84
CA VAL A 9 -9.70 -13.21 -22.13
C VAL A 9 -9.39 -11.72 -22.16
N THR A 10 -9.58 -11.04 -21.04
CA THR A 10 -9.17 -9.65 -20.90
C THR A 10 -7.64 -9.58 -20.87
N GLU A 11 -7.04 -8.96 -21.89
CA GLU A 11 -5.60 -8.71 -21.93
C GLU A 11 -5.21 -7.75 -20.79
N ARG A 12 -4.44 -8.25 -19.82
CA ARG A 12 -3.93 -7.46 -18.70
C ARG A 12 -2.64 -6.78 -19.13
N LYS A 13 -2.69 -5.48 -19.40
CA LYS A 13 -1.49 -4.67 -19.68
C LYS A 13 -0.96 -4.08 -18.37
N LEU A 14 0.33 -4.30 -18.09
CA LEU A 14 1.03 -3.77 -16.92
C LEU A 14 2.18 -2.86 -17.40
N THR A 15 2.11 -1.57 -17.08
CA THR A 15 3.18 -0.61 -17.37
C THR A 15 4.09 -0.48 -16.15
N HIS A 16 5.38 -0.78 -16.31
CA HIS A 16 6.37 -0.57 -15.26
C HIS A 16 6.92 0.85 -15.37
N SER A 17 6.94 1.60 -14.28
CA SER A 17 7.51 2.94 -14.20
C SER A 17 8.01 3.19 -12.77
N THR A 18 8.96 4.11 -12.65
CA THR A 18 9.55 4.50 -11.37
C THR A 18 9.23 5.97 -11.12
N PHE A 19 8.93 6.29 -9.86
CA PHE A 19 8.88 7.67 -9.38
C PHE A 19 9.69 7.77 -8.09
N GLU A 20 10.23 8.95 -7.83
CA GLU A 20 11.02 9.26 -6.64
C GLU A 20 10.34 10.37 -5.85
N LEU A 21 10.31 10.23 -4.51
CA LEU A 21 9.78 11.24 -3.60
C LEU A 21 10.81 11.51 -2.52
N GLU A 22 11.28 12.76 -2.47
CA GLU A 22 12.22 13.22 -1.45
C GLU A 22 11.50 14.06 -0.39
N ARG A 23 11.84 13.81 0.88
CA ARG A 23 11.38 14.60 2.02
C ARG A 23 12.51 14.73 3.05
N GLU A 24 12.77 15.96 3.49
CA GLU A 24 13.70 16.24 4.58
C GLU A 24 12.98 16.25 5.94
N TYR A 25 13.51 15.50 6.90
CA TYR A 25 13.00 15.49 8.28
C TYR A 25 14.07 16.01 9.23
N ARG A 26 13.72 17.03 10.03
CA ARG A 26 14.57 17.51 11.15
C ARG A 26 14.47 16.57 12.36
N ALA A 27 14.79 15.31 12.16
CA ALA A 27 14.74 14.26 13.17
C ALA A 27 15.84 13.21 12.93
N PRO A 28 16.36 12.56 13.98
CA PRO A 28 17.30 11.45 13.82
C PRO A 28 16.71 10.31 12.99
N VAL A 29 17.55 9.64 12.19
CA VAL A 29 17.15 8.53 11.31
C VAL A 29 16.37 7.44 12.06
N ALA A 30 16.82 7.05 13.26
CA ALA A 30 16.16 6.04 14.07
C ALA A 30 14.68 6.41 14.39
N LYS A 31 14.40 7.69 14.60
CA LYS A 31 13.05 8.19 14.88
C LYS A 31 12.18 8.18 13.62
N VAL A 32 12.74 8.57 12.48
CA VAL A 32 12.02 8.53 11.19
C VAL A 32 11.69 7.08 10.81
N PHE A 33 12.66 6.18 10.97
CA PHE A 33 12.44 4.75 10.72
C PHE A 33 11.37 4.16 11.64
N GLN A 34 11.42 4.45 12.94
CA GLN A 34 10.38 4.03 13.89
C GLN A 34 8.99 4.56 13.52
N ALA A 35 8.88 5.82 13.10
CA ALA A 35 7.59 6.39 12.66
C ALA A 35 7.02 5.74 11.39
N PHE A 36 7.87 5.11 10.58
CA PHE A 36 7.48 4.30 9.43
C PHE A 36 7.18 2.84 9.82
N ALA A 37 7.97 2.26 10.72
CA ALA A 37 7.93 0.84 11.08
C ALA A 37 6.84 0.48 12.10
N ASP A 38 6.46 1.42 12.97
CA ASP A 38 5.40 1.23 13.96
C ASP A 38 4.01 1.44 13.30
N PRO A 39 3.16 0.39 13.23
CA PRO A 39 1.84 0.49 12.60
C PRO A 39 0.94 1.55 13.25
N ALA A 40 1.03 1.72 14.58
CA ALA A 40 0.21 2.68 15.32
C ALA A 40 0.67 4.13 15.09
N ILE A 41 1.96 4.35 14.83
CA ILE A 41 2.46 5.68 14.44
C ILE A 41 2.13 5.95 12.97
N LYS A 42 2.34 4.96 12.08
CA LYS A 42 2.09 5.08 10.64
C LYS A 42 0.63 5.43 10.33
N ALA A 43 -0.31 4.80 11.02
CA ALA A 43 -1.75 5.06 10.86
C ALA A 43 -2.16 6.52 11.09
N LYS A 44 -1.35 7.33 11.81
CA LYS A 44 -1.67 8.75 12.07
C LYS A 44 -1.48 9.65 10.85
N TRP A 45 -0.74 9.19 9.84
CA TRP A 45 -0.38 9.99 8.67
C TRP A 45 -0.53 9.25 7.35
N PHE A 46 -0.69 7.93 7.38
CA PHE A 46 -0.98 7.06 6.24
C PHE A 46 -2.47 6.65 6.24
N ASP A 47 -3.34 7.65 6.38
CA ASP A 47 -4.80 7.50 6.34
C ASP A 47 -5.33 8.28 5.12
N GLY A 48 -6.50 7.90 4.62
CA GLY A 48 -7.16 8.57 3.49
C GLY A 48 -7.93 9.82 3.93
N PRO A 49 -8.11 10.81 3.04
CA PRO A 49 -8.97 11.96 3.32
C PRO A 49 -10.45 11.55 3.37
N GLU A 50 -11.29 12.28 4.13
CA GLU A 50 -12.75 12.05 4.09
C GLU A 50 -13.29 12.06 2.64
N PRO A 51 -14.22 11.17 2.27
CA PRO A 51 -14.97 10.22 3.10
C PRO A 51 -14.31 8.82 3.23
N TRP A 52 -13.00 8.71 2.97
CA TRP A 52 -12.28 7.43 3.05
C TRP A 52 -12.43 6.78 4.43
N ARG A 53 -12.58 5.46 4.47
CA ARG A 53 -12.71 4.70 5.71
C ARG A 53 -11.82 3.48 5.65
N LEU A 54 -10.90 3.37 6.61
CA LEU A 54 -10.09 2.19 6.77
C LEU A 54 -10.98 0.96 7.03
N ILE A 55 -10.96 -0.01 6.11
CA ILE A 55 -11.60 -1.33 6.26
C ILE A 55 -10.63 -2.29 6.96
N GLY A 56 -9.34 -2.20 6.66
CA GLY A 56 -8.32 -3.01 7.32
C GLY A 56 -6.90 -2.60 6.96
N SER A 57 -5.97 -2.78 7.89
CA SER A 57 -4.54 -2.64 7.62
C SER A 57 -3.70 -3.61 8.45
N ALA A 58 -2.57 -4.01 7.91
CA ALA A 58 -1.53 -4.72 8.64
C ALA A 58 -0.16 -4.34 8.09
N LEU A 59 0.84 -4.34 8.98
CA LEU A 59 2.24 -4.10 8.65
C LEU A 59 3.11 -5.10 9.41
N ASP A 60 3.78 -5.98 8.67
CA ASP A 60 4.72 -6.97 9.20
C ASP A 60 6.14 -6.63 8.68
N ILE A 61 6.91 -5.88 9.47
CA ILE A 61 8.24 -5.38 9.06
C ILE A 61 9.35 -6.38 9.38
N ARG A 62 9.50 -7.38 8.51
CA ARG A 62 10.57 -8.37 8.53
C ARG A 62 10.78 -8.93 7.13
N GLU A 63 11.84 -9.70 6.94
CA GLU A 63 12.06 -10.41 5.68
C GLU A 63 10.86 -11.33 5.35
N GLY A 64 10.33 -11.18 4.14
CA GLY A 64 9.12 -11.89 3.68
C GLY A 64 7.81 -11.44 4.32
N GLY A 65 7.84 -10.41 5.18
CA GLY A 65 6.65 -9.77 5.72
C GLY A 65 5.82 -9.05 4.65
N ARG A 66 4.57 -8.74 4.97
CA ARG A 66 3.62 -8.11 4.04
C ARG A 66 2.98 -6.89 4.68
N GLU A 67 2.62 -5.94 3.83
CA GLU A 67 1.78 -4.80 4.19
C GLU A 67 0.52 -4.82 3.32
N PHE A 68 -0.63 -4.48 3.90
CA PHE A 68 -1.82 -4.13 3.15
C PHE A 68 -2.56 -2.96 3.82
N ASN A 69 -3.25 -2.16 3.01
CA ASN A 69 -4.22 -1.16 3.44
C ASN A 69 -5.44 -1.29 2.54
N GLU A 70 -6.62 -1.37 3.15
CA GLU A 70 -7.91 -1.51 2.50
C GLU A 70 -8.82 -0.40 3.02
N GLY A 71 -9.46 0.34 2.13
CA GLY A 71 -10.42 1.40 2.46
C GLY A 71 -11.26 1.83 1.27
#